data_AF-A0A0B3W1G8-F1
#
_entry.id   AF-A0A0B3W1G8-F1
#
_cell.length_a   1.000
_cell.length_b   1.000
_cell.length_c   1.000
_cell.angle_alpha   90.00
_cell.angle_beta   90.00
_cell.angle_gamma   90.00
#
_symmetry.space_group_name_H-M   'P 1'
#
loop_
_entity.id
_entity.type
_entity.pdbx_description
1 polymer ?
#
loop_
_entity_poly.entity_id
_entity_poly.type
_entity_poly.pdbx_seq_one_letter_code
_entity_poly.pdbx_strand_id
1 'polypeptide(L)'
;MKNSAIRIDKCVNVQIDNVKTTGFDNAIYATDTKELSATNINATKDSNNFDELICSFNELIKESPFDSEIIIQANEVALEIKKGNKESNKVSKFIDSIEKIYNFIDKSGSLAKIILSISKFIENM
;
A
#
# COMPACT_ATOMS: atom_id res chain seq x y z
N MET A 1 11.89 7.19 -16.02
CA MET A 1 12.63 7.86 -14.93
C MET A 1 12.09 7.31 -13.63
N LYS A 2 12.94 6.92 -12.67
CA LYS A 2 12.48 6.44 -11.36
C LYS A 2 11.78 7.61 -10.64
N ASN A 3 10.57 7.39 -10.14
CA ASN A 3 9.81 8.44 -9.45
C ASN A 3 10.44 8.69 -8.07
N SER A 4 10.88 9.92 -7.80
CA SER A 4 11.63 10.26 -6.58
C SER A 4 10.93 11.38 -5.85
N ALA A 5 10.81 11.29 -4.53
CA ALA A 5 10.16 12.35 -3.75
C ALA A 5 11.01 13.63 -3.75
N ILE A 6 12.32 13.48 -3.60
CA ILE A 6 13.30 14.56 -3.64
C ILE A 6 14.29 14.27 -4.76
N ARG A 7 14.51 15.25 -5.64
CA ARG A 7 15.55 15.18 -6.68
C ARG A 7 16.58 16.28 -6.44
N ILE A 8 17.85 15.89 -6.40
CA ILE A 8 19.00 16.79 -6.19
C ILE A 8 19.93 16.62 -7.39
N ASP A 9 20.28 17.70 -8.07
CA ASP A 9 21.12 17.65 -9.26
C ASP A 9 22.17 18.76 -9.23
N LYS A 10 23.45 18.39 -9.38
CA LYS A 10 24.59 19.33 -9.43
C LYS A 10 24.72 20.24 -8.21
N CYS A 11 24.40 19.73 -7.02
CA CYS A 11 24.53 20.48 -5.77
C CYS A 11 25.83 20.15 -5.01
N VAL A 12 26.23 21.04 -4.10
CA VAL A 12 27.36 20.82 -3.17
C VAL A 12 26.89 21.19 -1.77
N ASN A 13 27.27 20.40 -0.76
CA ASN A 13 27.00 20.64 0.66
C ASN A 13 25.50 20.68 0.99
N VAL A 14 24.83 19.54 0.80
CA VAL A 14 23.39 19.37 1.02
C VAL A 14 23.16 18.48 2.24
N GLN A 15 22.29 18.92 3.17
CA GLN A 15 21.87 18.12 4.32
C GLN A 15 20.35 17.94 4.29
N ILE A 16 19.90 16.70 4.45
CA ILE A 16 18.48 16.33 4.47
C ILE A 16 18.23 15.47 5.71
N ASP A 17 17.45 15.98 6.64
CA ASP A 17 17.14 15.26 7.88
C ASP A 17 15.65 15.12 8.10
N ASN A 18 15.26 14.00 8.72
CA ASN A 18 13.88 13.75 9.21
C ASN A 18 12.81 13.81 8.13
N VAL A 19 13.10 13.27 6.95
CA VAL A 19 12.13 13.23 5.85
C VAL A 19 11.28 11.97 5.93
N LYS A 20 9.96 12.15 5.88
CA LYS A 20 9.01 11.07 5.62
C LYS A 20 8.39 11.25 4.23
N THR A 21 8.47 10.23 3.37
CA THR A 21 7.90 10.28 2.01
C THR A 21 7.04 9.07 1.73
N THR A 22 5.90 9.25 1.05
CA THR A 22 5.00 8.16 0.68
C THR A 22 4.77 8.11 -0.83
N GLY A 23 4.78 6.92 -1.45
CA GLY A 23 4.33 6.71 -2.83
C GLY A 23 5.36 6.97 -3.94
N PHE A 24 6.65 6.97 -3.61
CA PHE A 24 7.76 7.14 -4.56
C PHE A 24 8.64 5.88 -4.63
N ASP A 25 9.32 5.68 -5.76
CA ASP A 25 10.28 4.56 -5.90
C ASP A 25 11.54 4.80 -5.05
N ASN A 26 11.94 6.06 -4.91
CA ASN A 26 13.03 6.49 -4.03
C ASN A 26 12.60 7.70 -3.22
N ALA A 27 13.06 7.78 -1.96
CA ALA A 27 12.92 8.98 -1.15
C ALA A 27 13.73 10.14 -1.75
N ILE A 28 14.98 9.87 -2.10
CA ILE A 28 15.94 10.84 -2.60
C ILE A 28 16.63 10.24 -3.83
N TYR A 29 16.71 11.03 -4.90
CA TYR A 29 17.53 10.74 -6.07
C TYR A 29 18.50 11.88 -6.29
N ALA A 30 19.79 11.60 -6.19
CA ALA A 30 20.86 12.58 -6.33
C ALA A 30 21.76 12.25 -7.53
N THR A 31 22.03 13.25 -8.37
CA THR A 31 22.98 13.15 -9.50
C THR A 31 23.98 14.30 -9.43
N ASP A 32 25.24 14.04 -9.79
CA ASP A 32 26.33 15.02 -9.84
C ASP A 32 26.46 15.88 -8.57
N THR A 33 26.07 15.34 -7.41
CA THR A 33 26.02 16.05 -6.13
C THR A 33 27.20 15.65 -5.25
N LYS A 34 27.84 16.62 -4.58
CA LYS A 34 28.96 16.40 -3.65
C LYS A 34 28.57 16.82 -2.24
N GLU A 35 29.14 16.16 -1.23
CA GLU A 35 28.88 16.47 0.20
C GLU A 35 27.38 16.41 0.55
N LEU A 36 26.71 15.31 0.20
CA LEU A 36 25.33 15.04 0.60
C LEU A 36 25.32 14.25 1.92
N SER A 37 24.67 14.80 2.95
CA SER A 37 24.31 14.09 4.19
C SER A 37 22.80 13.88 4.22
N ALA A 38 22.37 12.65 4.53
CA ALA A 38 20.96 12.34 4.70
C ALA A 38 20.76 11.45 5.94
N THR A 39 19.95 11.92 6.90
CA THR A 39 19.70 11.17 8.14
C THR A 39 18.21 11.08 8.46
N ASN A 40 17.82 9.97 9.12
CA ASN A 40 16.44 9.69 9.49
C ASN A 40 15.43 9.83 8.32
N ILE A 41 15.75 9.20 7.19
CA ILE A 41 14.89 9.17 6.02
C ILE A 41 13.98 7.95 6.09
N ASN A 42 12.68 8.18 6.22
CA ASN A 42 11.66 7.14 6.29
C ASN A 42 10.77 7.20 5.04
N ALA A 43 10.99 6.29 4.10
CA ALA A 43 10.20 6.23 2.88
C ALA A 43 9.33 4.97 2.85
N THR A 44 8.05 5.17 2.62
CA THR A 44 7.08 4.10 2.36
C THR A 44 6.58 4.21 0.93
N LYS A 45 6.51 3.09 0.22
CA LYS A 45 6.00 3.07 -1.16
C LYS A 45 4.49 2.79 -1.12
N ASP A 46 3.68 3.83 -0.91
CA ASP A 46 2.24 3.67 -0.68
C ASP A 46 1.34 3.70 -1.93
N SER A 47 1.85 3.98 -3.13
CA SER A 47 0.99 4.15 -4.31
C SER A 47 0.70 2.88 -5.11
N ASN A 48 1.38 1.76 -4.84
CA ASN A 48 1.15 0.48 -5.52
C ASN A 48 0.78 -0.69 -4.58
N ASN A 49 0.91 -0.52 -3.26
CA ASN A 49 0.74 -1.64 -2.35
C ASN A 49 -0.73 -2.08 -2.25
N PHE A 50 -1.70 -1.15 -2.27
CA PHE A 50 -3.10 -1.55 -2.17
C PHE A 50 -3.60 -2.29 -3.42
N ASP A 51 -3.25 -1.83 -4.62
CA ASP A 51 -3.58 -2.56 -5.85
C ASP A 51 -2.93 -3.94 -5.89
N GLU A 52 -1.67 -4.05 -5.46
CA GLU A 52 -0.96 -5.34 -5.34
C GLU A 52 -1.61 -6.26 -4.29
N LEU A 53 -2.04 -5.70 -3.15
CA LEU A 53 -2.77 -6.43 -2.11
C LEU A 53 -4.12 -6.95 -2.64
N ILE A 54 -4.86 -6.13 -3.38
CA ILE A 54 -6.16 -6.51 -3.96
C ILE A 54 -5.98 -7.55 -5.07
N CYS A 55 -4.96 -7.41 -5.92
CA CYS A 55 -4.62 -8.45 -6.90
C CYS A 55 -4.28 -9.77 -6.23
N SER A 56 -3.38 -9.76 -5.24
CA SER A 56 -2.98 -10.96 -4.50
C SER A 56 -4.15 -11.59 -3.75
N PHE A 57 -5.01 -10.76 -3.15
CA PHE A 57 -6.24 -11.20 -2.53
C PHE A 57 -7.16 -11.90 -3.53
N ASN A 58 -7.40 -11.27 -4.68
CA ASN A 58 -8.28 -11.82 -5.72
C ASN A 58 -7.76 -13.14 -6.30
N GLU A 59 -6.44 -13.30 -6.47
CA GLU A 59 -5.82 -14.55 -6.90
C GLU A 59 -6.06 -15.66 -5.87
N LEU A 60 -5.78 -15.40 -4.59
CA LEU A 60 -5.96 -16.39 -3.52
C LEU A 60 -7.43 -16.73 -3.27
N ILE A 61 -8.34 -15.77 -3.42
CA ILE A 61 -9.78 -16.03 -3.28
C ILE A 61 -10.29 -16.92 -4.41
N LYS A 62 -9.82 -16.76 -5.65
CA LYS A 62 -10.25 -17.62 -6.77
C LYS A 62 -9.90 -19.10 -6.56
N GLU A 63 -8.84 -19.35 -5.80
CA GLU A 63 -8.40 -20.71 -5.44
C GLU A 63 -9.07 -21.22 -4.15
N SER A 64 -9.88 -20.39 -3.50
CA SER A 64 -10.54 -20.69 -2.23
C SER A 64 -12.01 -21.10 -2.44
N PRO A 65 -12.66 -21.72 -1.43
CA PRO A 65 -14.08 -22.07 -1.51
C PRO A 65 -15.02 -20.87 -1.25
N PHE A 66 -14.51 -19.64 -1.11
CA PHE A 66 -15.31 -18.46 -0.80
C PHE A 66 -16.01 -17.87 -2.04
N ASP A 67 -17.08 -17.11 -1.80
CA ASP A 67 -17.86 -16.49 -2.87
C ASP A 67 -17.02 -15.47 -3.67
N SER A 68 -17.06 -15.61 -5.00
CA SER A 68 -16.46 -14.67 -5.95
C SER A 68 -17.00 -13.23 -5.85
N GLU A 69 -18.16 -13.00 -5.22
CA GLU A 69 -18.70 -11.66 -4.99
C GLU A 69 -17.74 -10.79 -4.15
N ILE A 70 -16.91 -11.40 -3.29
CA ILE A 70 -15.88 -10.69 -2.51
C ILE A 70 -14.82 -10.02 -3.42
N ILE A 71 -14.54 -10.56 -4.60
CA ILE A 71 -13.59 -10.02 -5.59
C ILE A 71 -14.14 -8.71 -6.17
N ILE A 72 -15.46 -8.66 -6.39
CA ILE A 72 -16.13 -7.44 -6.88
C ILE A 72 -16.03 -6.36 -5.81
N GLN A 73 -16.32 -6.69 -4.55
CA GLN A 73 -16.17 -5.75 -3.43
C GLN A 73 -14.74 -5.22 -3.30
N ALA A 74 -13.74 -6.11 -3.41
CA ALA A 74 -12.32 -5.74 -3.35
C ALA A 74 -11.95 -4.71 -4.43
N ASN A 75 -12.40 -4.93 -5.67
CA ASN A 75 -12.16 -4.02 -6.79
C ASN A 75 -12.90 -2.68 -6.64
N GLU A 76 -14.13 -2.70 -6.14
CA GLU A 76 -14.88 -1.47 -5.87
C GLU A 76 -14.21 -0.62 -4.78
N VAL A 77 -13.69 -1.26 -3.73
CA VAL A 77 -12.95 -0.58 -2.67
C VAL A 77 -11.65 0.02 -3.19
N ALA A 78 -10.92 -0.67 -4.06
CA ALA A 78 -9.74 -0.12 -4.70
C ALA A 78 -10.06 1.16 -5.49
N LEU A 79 -11.20 1.21 -6.18
CA LEU A 79 -11.67 2.41 -6.88
C LEU A 79 -12.05 3.54 -5.92
N GLU A 80 -12.75 3.25 -4.82
CA GLU A 80 -13.12 4.28 -3.83
C GLU A 80 -11.89 4.84 -3.09
N ILE A 81 -10.93 4.00 -2.74
CA ILE A 81 -9.65 4.40 -2.15
C ILE A 81 -8.86 5.31 -3.11
N LYS A 82 -8.83 4.99 -4.41
CA LYS A 82 -8.22 5.84 -5.44
C LYS A 82 -8.89 7.20 -5.58
N LYS A 83 -10.19 7.29 -5.29
CA LYS A 83 -10.94 8.55 -5.25
C LYS A 83 -10.77 9.32 -3.92
N GLY A 84 -10.11 8.73 -2.92
CA GLY A 84 -9.98 9.28 -1.58
C GLY A 84 -11.22 9.09 -0.69
N ASN A 85 -12.18 8.26 -1.09
CA ASN A 85 -13.43 8.02 -0.36
C ASN A 85 -13.31 6.84 0.62
N LYS A 86 -12.83 7.14 1.83
CA LYS A 86 -12.50 6.13 2.85
C LYS A 86 -13.71 5.65 3.66
N GLU A 87 -14.67 6.53 3.90
CA GLU A 87 -15.83 6.25 4.77
C GLU A 87 -17.06 5.75 3.98
N SER A 88 -16.86 5.25 2.76
CA SER A 88 -17.99 4.74 2.00
C SER A 88 -18.53 3.44 2.61
N ASN A 89 -19.84 3.25 2.54
CA ASN A 89 -20.50 1.99 2.93
C ASN A 89 -19.95 0.76 2.17
N LYS A 90 -19.19 0.96 1.10
CA LYS A 90 -18.53 -0.12 0.35
C LYS A 90 -17.27 -0.60 1.06
N VAL A 91 -16.49 0.32 1.62
CA VAL A 91 -15.26 0.00 2.38
C VAL A 91 -15.62 -0.79 3.63
N SER A 92 -16.63 -0.33 4.40
CA SER A 92 -17.06 -1.04 5.61
C SER A 92 -17.59 -2.45 5.32
N LYS A 93 -18.45 -2.61 4.30
CA LYS A 93 -18.95 -3.93 3.87
C LYS A 93 -17.84 -4.89 3.45
N PHE A 94 -16.82 -4.38 2.77
CA PHE A 94 -15.68 -5.19 2.37
C PHE A 94 -14.86 -5.66 3.58
N ILE A 95 -14.57 -4.76 4.53
CA ILE A 95 -13.90 -5.11 5.79
C ILE A 95 -14.66 -6.21 6.54
N ASP A 96 -15.97 -6.04 6.74
CA ASP A 96 -16.80 -7.05 7.41
C ASP A 96 -16.73 -8.41 6.71
N SER A 97 -16.63 -8.41 5.39
CA SER A 97 -16.61 -9.62 4.58
C SER A 97 -15.25 -10.33 4.65
N ILE A 98 -14.13 -9.60 4.59
CA ILE A 98 -12.80 -10.20 4.73
C ILE A 98 -12.50 -10.64 6.17
N GLU A 99 -13.08 -9.98 7.19
CA GLU A 99 -12.99 -10.44 8.58
C GLU A 99 -13.70 -11.78 8.79
N LYS A 100 -14.88 -11.96 8.19
CA LYS A 100 -15.55 -13.26 8.20
C LYS A 100 -14.66 -14.32 7.59
N ILE A 101 -14.10 -14.07 6.40
CA ILE A 101 -13.16 -15.00 5.75
C ILE A 101 -11.97 -15.32 6.66
N TYR A 102 -11.35 -14.31 7.26
CA TYR A 102 -10.21 -14.46 8.17
C TYR A 102 -10.51 -15.41 9.35
N ASN A 103 -11.74 -15.40 9.86
CA ASN A 103 -12.16 -16.28 10.95
C ASN A 103 -12.34 -17.75 10.53
N PHE A 104 -12.45 -18.04 9.24
CA PHE A 104 -12.67 -19.40 8.71
C PHE A 104 -11.44 -20.03 8.04
N ILE A 105 -10.33 -19.30 7.95
CA ILE A 105 -9.09 -19.79 7.30
C ILE A 105 -7.97 -20.07 8.31
N ASP A 106 -6.96 -20.80 7.85
CA ASP A 106 -5.70 -20.95 8.60
C ASP A 106 -4.97 -19.61 8.69
N LYS A 107 -4.80 -19.12 9.94
CA LYS A 107 -4.17 -17.84 10.26
C LYS A 107 -2.69 -17.76 9.86
N SER A 108 -2.04 -18.90 9.62
CA SER A 108 -0.65 -18.94 9.13
C SER A 108 -0.53 -18.81 7.61
N GLY A 109 -1.64 -18.98 6.88
CA GLY A 109 -1.70 -19.00 5.42
C GLY A 109 -1.54 -17.64 4.74
N SER A 110 -1.22 -17.68 3.44
CA SER A 110 -1.00 -16.47 2.63
C SER A 110 -2.23 -15.55 2.58
N LEU A 111 -3.44 -16.13 2.47
CA LEU A 111 -4.68 -15.35 2.43
C LEU A 111 -4.90 -14.60 3.75
N ALA A 112 -4.61 -15.20 4.90
CA ALA A 112 -4.72 -14.56 6.20
C ALA A 112 -3.76 -13.35 6.32
N LYS A 113 -2.52 -13.49 5.85
CA LYS A 113 -1.53 -12.41 5.84
C LYS A 113 -1.95 -11.23 4.95
N ILE A 114 -2.53 -11.53 3.79
CA ILE A 114 -3.01 -10.51 2.86
C ILE A 114 -4.23 -9.78 3.42
N ILE A 115 -5.19 -10.50 4.02
CA ILE A 115 -6.35 -9.87 4.67
C ILE A 115 -5.89 -8.91 5.77
N LEU A 116 -4.99 -9.32 6.65
CA LEU A 116 -4.44 -8.44 7.69
C LEU A 116 -3.73 -7.21 7.11
N SER A 117 -3.02 -7.38 6.00
CA SER A 117 -2.32 -6.28 5.32
C SER A 117 -3.31 -5.29 4.70
N ILE A 118 -4.40 -5.77 4.12
CA ILE A 118 -5.50 -4.96 3.58
C ILE A 118 -6.19 -4.19 4.71
N SER A 119 -6.61 -4.86 5.79
CA SER A 119 -7.26 -4.20 6.93
C SER A 119 -6.37 -3.14 7.53
N LYS A 120 -5.10 -3.46 7.77
CA LYS A 120 -4.11 -2.51 8.29
C LYS A 120 -3.89 -1.34 7.33
N PHE A 121 -3.86 -1.56 6.02
CA PHE A 121 -3.75 -0.46 5.06
C PHE A 121 -4.94 0.49 5.21
N ILE A 122 -6.15 -0.05 5.22
CA ILE A 122 -7.39 0.73 5.33
C ILE A 122 -7.48 1.48 6.67
N GLU A 123 -7.07 0.86 7.79
CA GLU A 123 -7.03 1.52 9.11
C GLU A 123 -6.03 2.68 9.20
N ASN A 124 -4.91 2.59 8.49
CA ASN A 124 -3.85 3.60 8.53
C ASN A 124 -4.01 4.72 7.49
N MET A 125 -5.05 4.66 6.65
CA MET A 125 -5.33 5.67 5.63
C MET A 125 -5.89 6.95 6.23
#